data_AF-A0A166HNE5-F1
#
_entry.id   AF-A0A166HNE5-F1
#
_cell.length_a   1.000
_cell.length_b   1.000
_cell.length_c   1.000
_cell.angle_alpha   90.00
_cell.angle_beta   90.00
_cell.angle_gamma   90.00
#
_symmetry.space_group_name_H-M   'P 1'
#
loop_
_entity.id
_entity.type
_entity.pdbx_description
1 polymer ?
#
loop_
_entity_poly.entity_id
_entity_poly.type
_entity_poly.pdbx_seq_one_letter_code
_entity_poly.pdbx_strand_id
1 'polypeptide(L)' 'MSNRQTGTVKWFNDEKGFGFITPQGGGDDLFVHFKAIESDGFKSLKEGQQVSFVAERGQKGMQAAQVRPE' A
#
# COMPACT_ATOMS: atom_id res chain seq x y z
N MET A 1 -4.75 9.34 -16.84
CA MET A 1 -4.85 10.05 -15.56
C MET A 1 -4.50 9.05 -14.47
N SER A 2 -3.35 9.21 -13.83
CA SER A 2 -2.94 8.29 -12.76
C SER A 2 -3.72 8.67 -11.51
N ASN A 3 -4.75 7.90 -11.15
CA ASN A 3 -5.60 8.15 -9.98
C ASN A 3 -4.87 7.73 -8.69
N ARG A 4 -3.64 8.20 -8.51
CA ARG A 4 -2.80 7.88 -7.36
C ARG A 4 -3.31 8.64 -6.14
N GLN A 5 -3.42 7.93 -5.04
CA GLN A 5 -3.73 8.42 -3.71
C GLN A 5 -2.50 8.31 -2.83
N THR A 6 -2.49 9.08 -1.76
CA THR A 6 -1.47 9.01 -0.71
C THR A 6 -2.06 8.39 0.55
N GLY A 7 -1.19 7.81 1.37
CA GLY A 7 -1.58 7.29 2.67
C GLY A 7 -0.38 6.90 3.50
N THR A 8 -0.68 6.40 4.68
CA THR A 8 0.33 6.00 5.66
C THR A 8 0.23 4.50 5.87
N VAL A 9 1.38 3.83 5.85
CA VAL A 9 1.46 2.40 6.14
C VAL A 9 1.08 2.18 7.60
N LYS A 10 -0.03 1.50 7.84
CA LYS A 10 -0.52 1.20 9.18
C LYS A 10 0.33 0.13 9.84
N TRP A 11 0.69 -0.89 9.08
CA TRP A 11 1.64 -1.93 9.45
C TRP A 11 1.98 -2.74 8.19
N PHE A 12 3.16 -3.35 8.19
CA PHE A 12 3.55 -4.30 7.16
C PHE A 12 4.38 -5.41 7.80
N ASN A 13 4.09 -6.65 7.42
CA ASN A 13 4.85 -7.80 7.88
C ASN A 13 5.77 -8.27 6.75
N ASP A 14 7.07 -8.02 6.91
CA ASP A 14 8.09 -8.36 5.92
C ASP A 14 8.22 -9.87 5.68
N GLU A 15 8.03 -10.69 6.71
CA GLU A 15 8.12 -12.15 6.62
C GLU A 15 6.97 -12.74 5.80
N LYS A 16 5.76 -12.18 5.97
CA LYS A 16 4.56 -12.63 5.25
C LYS A 16 4.34 -11.88 3.93
N GLY A 17 5.00 -10.74 3.74
CA GLY A 17 4.91 -9.92 2.53
C GLY A 17 3.58 -9.21 2.33
N PHE A 18 2.88 -8.85 3.41
CA PHE A 18 1.63 -8.09 3.31
C PHE A 18 1.40 -7.16 4.51
N GLY A 19 0.52 -6.19 4.32
CA GLY A 19 0.17 -5.20 5.33
C GLY A 19 -1.08 -4.42 4.98
N PHE A 20 -1.25 -3.27 5.63
CA PHE A 20 -2.34 -2.34 5.38
C PHE A 20 -1.85 -0.90 5.30
N ILE A 21 -2.52 -0.11 4.46
CA ILE A 21 -2.28 1.32 4.29
C ILE A 21 -3.57 2.06 4.63
N THR A 22 -3.46 3.08 5.48
CA THR A 22 -4.56 3.99 5.78
C THR A 22 -4.52 5.16 4.79
N PRO A 23 -5.54 5.35 3.94
CA PRO A 23 -5.58 6.45 2.99
C PRO A 23 -5.63 7.81 3.68
N GLN A 24 -4.89 8.80 3.16
CA GLN A 24 -4.88 10.15 3.73
C GLN A 24 -6.23 10.87 3.56
N GLY A 25 -6.99 10.54 2.51
CA GLY A 25 -8.33 11.07 2.26
C GLY A 25 -9.43 10.48 3.15
N GLY A 26 -9.08 9.61 4.10
CA GLY A 26 -10.03 8.82 4.88
C GLY A 26 -10.58 7.62 4.10
N GLY A 27 -11.45 6.84 4.77
CA GLY A 27 -11.99 5.58 4.25
C GLY A 27 -11.41 4.35 4.94
N ASP A 28 -11.71 3.18 4.37
CA ASP A 28 -11.26 1.90 4.91
C ASP A 28 -9.77 1.66 4.66
N ASP A 29 -9.12 0.92 5.56
CA ASP A 29 -7.74 0.47 5.39
C ASP A 29 -7.62 -0.43 4.16
N LEU A 30 -6.64 -0.11 3.31
CA LEU A 30 -6.39 -0.82 2.07
C LEU A 30 -5.37 -1.93 2.31
N PHE A 31 -5.71 -3.14 1.87
CA PHE A 31 -4.77 -4.25 1.88
C PHE A 31 -3.61 -3.98 0.89
N VAL A 32 -2.37 -4.28 1.29
CA VAL A 32 -1.21 -4.19 0.41
C VAL A 32 -0.41 -5.49 0.45
N HIS A 33 0.00 -5.97 -0.72
CA HIS A 33 0.87 -7.13 -0.89
C HIS A 33 2.21 -6.70 -1.47
N PHE A 34 3.32 -7.35 -1.10
CA PHE A 34 4.66 -6.96 -1.54
C PHE A 34 4.78 -6.86 -3.07
N LYS A 35 4.05 -7.69 -3.81
CA LYS A 35 4.01 -7.67 -5.29
C LYS A 35 3.53 -6.33 -5.86
N ALA A 36 2.70 -5.60 -5.13
CA ALA A 36 2.18 -4.30 -5.53
C ALA A 36 3.19 -3.17 -5.31
N ILE A 37 4.27 -3.40 -4.56
CA ILE A 37 5.31 -2.41 -4.29
C ILE A 37 6.22 -2.29 -5.52
N GLU A 38 6.36 -1.07 -6.02
CA GLU A 38 7.27 -0.68 -7.09
C GLU A 38 8.58 -0.19 -6.46
N SER A 39 9.51 -1.12 -6.30
CA SER A 39 10.88 -0.88 -5.84
C SER A 39 11.81 -1.91 -6.49
N ASP A 40 13.03 -1.50 -6.80
CA ASP A 40 14.05 -2.35 -7.43
C ASP A 40 14.73 -3.32 -6.45
N GLY A 41 14.51 -3.12 -5.13
CA GLY A 41 15.10 -3.93 -4.06
C GLY A 41 14.10 -4.84 -3.33
N PHE A 42 14.39 -5.08 -2.05
CA PHE A 42 13.47 -5.81 -1.18
C PHE A 42 12.15 -5.02 -1.04
N LYS A 43 11.05 -5.67 -1.40
CA LYS A 43 9.71 -5.06 -1.45
C LYS A 43 9.06 -5.06 -0.07
N SER A 44 9.45 -4.11 0.76
CA SER A 44 8.89 -3.88 2.09
C SER A 44 8.39 -2.45 2.28
N LEU A 45 7.62 -2.28 3.35
CA LEU A 45 7.12 -1.00 3.83
C LEU A 45 7.36 -0.91 5.34
N LYS A 46 7.58 0.29 5.87
CA LYS A 46 7.71 0.52 7.31
C LYS A 46 6.41 1.09 7.87
N GLU A 47 6.03 0.69 9.08
CA GLU A 47 4.94 1.33 9.81
C GLU A 47 5.19 2.84 9.95
N GLY A 48 4.15 3.64 9.70
CA GLY A 48 4.22 5.10 9.68
C GLY A 48 4.80 5.70 8.40
N GLN A 49 5.28 4.90 7.45
CA GLN A 49 5.83 5.40 6.19
C GLN A 49 4.75 5.98 5.28
N GLN A 50 5.05 7.10 4.63
CA GLN A 50 4.18 7.66 3.59
C GLN A 50 4.38 6.92 2.27
N VAL A 51 3.28 6.66 1.59
CA VAL A 51 3.26 5.93 0.33
C VAL A 51 2.26 6.57 -0.63
N SER A 52 2.56 6.50 -1.92
CA SER A 52 1.59 6.72 -2.98
C SER A 52 1.17 5.41 -3.62
N PHE A 53 -0.10 5.24 -3.92
CA PHE A 53 -0.66 4.00 -4.46
C PHE A 53 -1.90 4.27 -5.31
N VAL A 54 -2.40 3.27 -6.03
CA VAL A 54 -3.69 3.31 -6.70
C VAL A 54 -4.64 2.41 -5.91
N ALA A 55 -5.78 2.95 -5.46
CA ALA A 55 -6.81 2.15 -4.79
C ALA A 55 -7.62 1.38 -5.82
N GLU A 56 -7.64 0.06 -5.70
CA GLU A 56 -8.31 -0.83 -6.64
C GLU A 56 -9.14 -1.89 -5.90
N ARG A 57 -10.19 -2.40 -6.54
CA ARG A 57 -11.01 -3.47 -5.97
C ARG A 57 -10.36 -4.82 -6.27
N GLY A 58 -9.82 -5.47 -5.24
CA GLY A 58 -9.26 -6.81 -5.30
C GLY A 58 -10.25 -7.91 -4.93
N GLN A 59 -9.79 -9.16 -4.96
CA GLN A 59 -10.62 -10.33 -4.63
C GLN A 59 -11.11 -10.35 -3.17
N LYS A 60 -10.39 -9.68 -2.27
CA LYS A 60 -10.68 -9.64 -0.82
C LYS A 60 -11.16 -8.26 -0.32
N GLY A 61 -11.57 -7.38 -1.23
CA GLY A 61 -11.92 -6.00 -0.92
C GLY A 61 -10.95 -4.99 -1.52
N MET A 62 -10.96 -3.77 -0.98
CA MET A 62 -10.11 -2.69 -1.48
C MET A 62 -8.64 -2.97 -1.17
N GLN A 63 -7.77 -2.76 -2.16
CA GLN A 63 -6.33 -2.97 -2.06
C GLN A 63 -5.54 -1.84 -2.71
N ALA A 64 -4.30 -1.67 -2.28
CA ALA A 64 -3.36 -0.73 -2.83
C ALA A 64 -2.50 -1.41 -3.92
N ALA A 65 -2.54 -0.86 -5.13
CA ALA A 65 -1.74 -1.26 -6.28
C ALA A 65 -0.69 -0.18 -6.61
N GLN A 66 0.36 -0.56 -7.37
CA GLN A 66 1.42 0.36 -7.81
C GLN A 66 2.00 1.22 -6.68
N VAL A 67 2.23 0.60 -5.52
CA VAL A 67 2.62 1.26 -4.28
C VAL A 67 4.06 1.73 -4.40
N ARG A 68 4.30 3.01 -4.16
CA ARG A 68 5.63 3.62 -4.10
C ARG A 68 5.84 4.20 -2.70
N PRO A 69 6.93 3.84 -2.03
CA PRO A 69 7.36 4.56 -0.85
C PRO A 69 7.78 5.99 -1.23
N GLU A 70 7.30 6.97 -0.48
CA GLU A 70 7.74 8.39 -0.57
C GLU A 70 8.93 8.64 0.36
#